data_AF-A0A353GWG7-F1
#
_entry.id   AF-A0A353GWG7-F1
#
_cell.length_a   1.000
_cell.length_b   1.000
_cell.length_c   1.000
_cell.angle_alpha   90.00
_cell.angle_beta   90.00
_cell.angle_gamma   90.00
#
_symmetry.space_group_name_H-M   'P 1'
#
loop_
_entity.id
_entity.type
_entity.pdbx_description
1 polymer ?
#
loop_
_entity_poly.entity_id
_entity_poly.type
_entity_poly.pdbx_seq_one_letter_code
_entity_poly.pdbx_strand_id
1 'polypeptide(L)'
;MQNKSAKMPDTMIISNAGFPGDNNFQTMKVVMKTANPILEIYHNCGMLLRMKDERIQQKVQEYLLFVKKAGFQIASSGSVSDEVISGLNMELLPIQQYIELISK
;
A
#
# COMPACT_ATOMS: atom_id res chain seq x y z
N MET A 1 -14.11 40.77 -4.89
CA MET A 1 -14.27 39.48 -4.19
C MET A 1 -13.06 38.62 -4.48
N GLN A 2 -12.19 38.38 -3.50
CA GLN A 2 -11.11 37.40 -3.66
C GLN A 2 -11.76 36.02 -3.68
N ASN A 3 -11.67 35.34 -4.82
CA ASN A 3 -12.08 33.96 -4.96
C ASN A 3 -11.10 33.12 -4.13
N LYS A 4 -11.40 32.85 -2.86
CA LYS A 4 -10.66 31.84 -2.08
C LYS A 4 -10.90 30.53 -2.81
N SER A 5 -9.95 30.09 -3.64
CA SER A 5 -10.03 28.78 -4.28
C SER A 5 -10.19 27.76 -3.16
N ALA A 6 -11.30 27.02 -3.15
CA ALA A 6 -11.49 25.96 -2.18
C ALA A 6 -10.35 24.95 -2.33
N LYS A 7 -9.50 24.81 -1.31
CA LYS A 7 -8.46 23.77 -1.30
C LYS A 7 -9.19 22.43 -1.24
N MET A 8 -8.98 21.59 -2.26
CA MET A 8 -9.47 20.22 -2.25
C MET A 8 -8.82 19.43 -1.10
N PRO A 9 -9.51 18.44 -0.52
CA PRO A 9 -8.93 17.62 0.53
C PRO A 9 -7.75 16.81 -0.01
N ASP A 10 -6.72 16.69 0.83
CA ASP A 10 -5.61 15.78 0.55
C ASP A 10 -6.14 14.34 0.57
N THR A 11 -5.88 13.56 -0.49
CA THR A 11 -6.46 12.22 -0.68
C THR A 11 -5.39 11.14 -0.63
N MET A 12 -5.65 10.05 0.08
CA MET A 12 -4.79 8.85 0.10
C MET A 12 -5.59 7.64 -0.38
N ILE A 13 -4.96 6.80 -1.20
CA ILE A 13 -5.53 5.55 -1.68
C ILE A 13 -4.77 4.38 -1.05
N ILE A 14 -5.49 3.48 -0.39
CA ILE A 14 -4.94 2.21 0.10
C ILE A 14 -5.84 1.11 -0.42
N SER A 15 -5.25 0.11 -1.07
CA SER A 15 -6.00 -1.00 -1.64
C SER A 15 -5.20 -2.28 -1.56
N ASN A 16 -5.92 -3.37 -1.28
CA ASN A 16 -5.34 -4.66 -1.01
C ASN A 16 -6.11 -5.75 -1.76
N ALA A 17 -5.41 -6.60 -2.49
CA ALA A 17 -5.95 -7.72 -3.23
C ALA A 17 -5.56 -9.00 -2.50
N GLY A 18 -6.53 -9.89 -2.26
CA GLY A 18 -6.26 -11.12 -1.52
C GLY A 18 -5.21 -12.02 -2.17
N PHE A 19 -5.19 -12.02 -3.50
CA PHE A 19 -4.38 -12.88 -4.37
C PHE A 19 -3.26 -12.10 -5.09
N PRO A 20 -2.24 -12.81 -5.62
CA PRO A 20 -1.25 -12.22 -6.52
C PRO A 20 -1.88 -11.71 -7.81
N GLY A 21 -1.22 -10.77 -8.50
CA GLY A 21 -1.63 -10.31 -9.83
C GLY A 21 -1.08 -8.93 -10.20
N ASP A 22 -0.40 -8.85 -11.34
CA ASP A 22 0.26 -7.60 -11.78
C ASP A 22 -0.72 -6.50 -12.14
N ASN A 23 -1.95 -6.87 -12.51
CA ASN A 23 -2.97 -5.95 -13.01
C ASN A 23 -4.11 -5.68 -12.03
N ASN A 24 -4.06 -6.22 -10.80
CA ASN A 24 -5.14 -6.11 -9.81
C ASN A 24 -5.61 -4.66 -9.55
N PHE A 25 -4.71 -3.69 -9.72
CA PHE A 25 -4.97 -2.28 -9.45
C PHE A 25 -4.85 -1.37 -10.68
N GLN A 26 -4.70 -1.92 -11.89
CA GLN A 26 -4.46 -1.12 -13.08
C GLN A 26 -5.59 -0.11 -13.32
N THR A 27 -6.85 -0.56 -13.28
CA THR A 27 -8.02 0.31 -13.44
C THR A 27 -8.09 1.35 -12.32
N MET A 28 -7.80 0.95 -11.08
CA MET A 28 -7.87 1.85 -9.92
C MET A 28 -6.81 2.97 -10.03
N LYS A 29 -5.58 2.64 -10.42
CA LYS A 29 -4.52 3.63 -10.71
C LYS A 29 -4.94 4.62 -11.79
N VAL A 30 -5.68 4.19 -12.81
CA VAL A 30 -6.16 5.11 -13.87
C VAL A 30 -7.27 6.02 -13.34
N VAL A 31 -8.25 5.47 -12.63
CA VAL A 31 -9.41 6.22 -12.13
C VAL A 31 -9.01 7.21 -11.05
N MET A 32 -8.12 6.84 -10.13
CA MET A 32 -7.76 7.66 -8.98
C MET A 32 -6.81 8.81 -9.32
N LYS A 33 -6.18 8.83 -10.51
CA LYS A 33 -5.31 9.94 -10.95
C LYS A 33 -6.00 11.30 -10.88
N THR A 34 -7.30 11.36 -11.16
CA THR A 34 -8.07 12.61 -11.13
C THR A 34 -8.22 13.19 -9.72
N ALA A 35 -8.09 12.35 -8.68
CA ALA A 35 -8.11 12.77 -7.29
C ALA A 35 -6.77 13.38 -6.83
N ASN A 36 -5.72 13.32 -7.65
CA ASN A 36 -4.37 13.78 -7.33
C ASN A 36 -3.91 13.32 -5.93
N PRO A 37 -3.88 12.00 -5.67
CA PRO A 37 -3.60 11.48 -4.33
C PRO A 37 -2.18 11.83 -3.88
N ILE A 38 -2.04 12.15 -2.60
CA ILE A 38 -0.75 12.44 -1.97
C ILE A 38 0.05 11.16 -1.67
N LEU A 39 -0.62 10.00 -1.67
CA LEU A 39 -0.01 8.68 -1.54
C LEU A 39 -0.97 7.61 -2.07
N GLU A 40 -0.41 6.64 -2.77
CA GLU A 40 -1.12 5.44 -3.21
C GLU A 40 -0.37 4.19 -2.73
N ILE A 41 -1.09 3.29 -2.06
CA ILE A 41 -0.57 1.99 -1.59
C ILE A 41 -1.42 0.90 -2.22
N TYR A 42 -0.78 0.06 -3.04
CA TYR A 42 -1.42 -1.05 -3.74
C TYR A 42 -0.70 -2.34 -3.39
N HIS A 43 -1.35 -3.22 -2.64
CA HIS A 43 -0.71 -4.44 -2.15
C HIS A 43 -1.39 -5.70 -2.68
N ASN A 44 -0.62 -6.58 -3.28
CA ASN A 44 -1.06 -7.92 -3.67
C ASN A 44 -0.85 -8.91 -2.54
N CYS A 45 -1.45 -10.10 -2.62
CA CYS A 45 -1.28 -11.15 -1.61
C CYS A 45 -1.70 -10.71 -0.20
N GLY A 46 -2.68 -9.82 -0.11
CA GLY A 46 -3.19 -9.20 1.10
C GLY A 46 -3.65 -10.15 2.20
N MET A 47 -3.95 -11.39 1.83
CA MET A 47 -4.26 -12.46 2.78
C MET A 47 -3.09 -12.67 3.76
N LEU A 48 -1.85 -12.54 3.29
CA LEU A 48 -0.64 -12.72 4.10
C LEU A 48 -0.61 -11.80 5.34
N LEU A 49 -1.16 -10.59 5.23
CA LEU A 49 -1.23 -9.62 6.33
C LEU A 49 -2.04 -10.13 7.54
N ARG A 50 -2.88 -11.15 7.35
CA ARG A 50 -3.75 -11.73 8.39
C ARG A 50 -3.33 -13.15 8.79
N MET A 51 -2.38 -13.76 8.09
CA MET A 51 -1.97 -15.13 8.35
C MET A 51 -1.13 -15.21 9.62
N LYS A 52 -1.31 -16.27 10.41
CA LYS A 52 -0.54 -16.53 11.64
C LYS A 52 0.70 -17.42 11.39
N ASP A 53 1.04 -17.66 10.12
CA ASP A 53 2.17 -18.52 9.77
C ASP A 53 3.50 -17.83 10.14
N GLU A 54 4.29 -18.48 10.98
CA GLU A 54 5.56 -17.95 11.49
C GLU A 54 6.56 -17.61 10.37
N ARG A 55 6.48 -18.31 9.22
CA ARG A 55 7.35 -18.09 8.07
C ARG A 55 7.18 -16.72 7.43
N ILE A 56 6.01 -16.11 7.56
CA ILE A 56 5.70 -14.81 6.94
C ILE A 56 5.53 -13.67 7.95
N GLN A 57 5.32 -14.00 9.22
CA GLN A 57 5.05 -13.02 10.28
C GLN A 57 6.11 -11.93 10.38
N GLN A 58 7.41 -12.29 10.39
CA GLN A 58 8.49 -11.29 10.50
C GLN A 58 8.43 -10.26 9.35
N LYS A 59 8.19 -10.73 8.13
CA LYS A 59 8.17 -9.89 6.94
C LYS A 59 6.90 -9.03 6.86
N VAL A 60 5.77 -9.54 7.34
CA VAL A 60 4.55 -8.75 7.53
C VAL A 60 4.78 -7.63 8.56
N GLN A 61 5.43 -7.94 9.69
CA GLN A 61 5.73 -6.91 10.69
C GLN A 61 6.65 -5.82 10.14
N GLU A 62 7.67 -6.20 9.36
CA GLU A 62 8.54 -5.26 8.67
C GLU A 62 7.77 -4.34 7.72
N TYR A 63 6.88 -4.91 6.88
CA TYR A 63 6.00 -4.12 6.02
C TYR A 63 5.11 -3.16 6.81
N LEU A 64 4.51 -3.62 7.91
CA LEU A 64 3.64 -2.79 8.75
C LEU A 64 4.40 -1.63 9.42
N LEU A 65 5.71 -1.78 9.67
CA LEU A 65 6.56 -0.65 10.11
C LEU A 65 6.64 0.43 9.03
N PHE A 66 6.77 0.08 7.75
CA PHE A 66 6.73 1.05 6.65
C PHE A 66 5.36 1.71 6.52
N VAL A 67 4.27 0.97 6.66
CA VAL A 67 2.90 1.55 6.70
C VAL A 67 2.76 2.57 7.83
N LYS A 68 3.27 2.24 9.03
CA LYS A 68 3.26 3.15 10.18
C LYS A 68 4.12 4.40 9.92
N LYS A 69 5.33 4.24 9.38
CA LYS A 69 6.21 5.35 9.01
C LYS A 69 5.56 6.26 7.97
N ALA A 70 4.91 5.69 6.95
CA ALA A 70 4.21 6.44 5.92
C ALA A 70 3.09 7.31 6.52
N GLY A 71 2.25 6.73 7.39
CA GLY A 71 1.22 7.48 8.11
C GLY A 71 1.79 8.64 8.92
N PHE A 72 2.90 8.42 9.62
CA PHE A 72 3.58 9.47 10.39
C PHE A 72 4.11 10.59 9.49
N GLN A 73 4.78 10.25 8.38
CA GLN A 73 5.34 11.23 7.45
C GLN A 73 4.25 12.03 6.74
N ILE A 74 3.18 11.38 6.28
CA ILE A 74 2.03 12.09 5.71
C ILE A 74 1.42 13.08 6.70
N ALA A 75 1.21 12.67 7.95
CA ALA A 75 0.65 13.54 8.98
C ALA A 75 1.57 14.72 9.34
N SER A 76 2.90 14.54 9.23
CA SER A 76 3.89 15.52 9.68
C SER A 76 4.39 16.46 8.58
N SER A 77 4.59 15.95 7.37
CA SER A 77 5.22 16.65 6.24
C SER A 77 4.42 16.59 4.94
N GLY A 78 3.28 15.89 4.91
CA GLY A 78 2.43 15.75 3.72
C GLY A 78 3.06 14.96 2.57
N SER A 79 4.18 14.28 2.82
CA SER A 79 4.96 13.55 1.82
C SER A 79 5.64 12.34 2.45
N VAL A 80 6.03 11.36 1.63
CA VAL A 80 6.70 10.12 2.07
C VAL A 80 8.08 10.03 1.42
N SER A 81 9.09 9.58 2.16
CA SER A 81 10.44 9.40 1.64
C SER A 81 10.57 8.18 0.72
N ASP A 82 11.54 8.21 -0.19
CA ASP A 82 11.80 7.11 -1.13
C ASP A 82 12.09 5.77 -0.42
N GLU A 83 12.77 5.81 0.74
CA GLU A 83 12.98 4.63 1.59
C GLU A 83 11.65 3.99 1.99
N VAL A 84 10.69 4.79 2.44
CA VAL A 84 9.38 4.30 2.88
C VAL A 84 8.55 3.87 1.69
N ILE A 85 8.60 4.57 0.55
CA ILE A 85 7.96 4.13 -0.69
C ILE A 85 8.50 2.77 -1.15
N SER A 86 9.82 2.56 -1.10
CA SER A 86 10.44 1.28 -1.43
C SER A 86 9.95 0.17 -0.49
N GLY A 87 9.92 0.44 0.82
CA GLY A 87 9.37 -0.49 1.81
C GLY A 87 7.88 -0.81 1.63
N LEU A 88 7.06 0.16 1.22
CA LEU A 88 5.64 -0.06 0.90
C LEU A 88 5.44 -0.93 -0.35
N ASN A 89 6.42 -0.99 -1.25
CA ASN A 89 6.40 -1.83 -2.45
C ASN A 89 7.12 -3.18 -2.23
N MET A 90 7.54 -3.51 -1.01
CA MET A 90 8.24 -4.76 -0.75
C MET A 90 7.36 -5.98 -1.05
N GLU A 91 7.94 -6.97 -1.72
CA GLU A 91 7.28 -8.26 -1.92
C GLU A 91 7.30 -9.03 -0.59
N LEU A 92 6.14 -9.35 -0.03
CA LEU A 92 6.07 -10.17 1.20
C LEU A 92 6.50 -11.61 0.93
N LEU A 93 6.02 -12.21 -0.14
CA LEU A 93 6.30 -13.60 -0.47
C LEU A 93 6.23 -13.77 -2.00
N PRO A 94 7.18 -14.49 -2.62
CA PRO A 94 7.10 -14.83 -4.03
C PRO A 94 5.80 -15.60 -4.34
N ILE A 95 5.25 -15.39 -5.53
CA ILE A 95 3.94 -15.94 -5.94
C ILE A 95 3.87 -17.46 -5.75
N GLN A 96 4.92 -18.19 -6.14
CA GLN A 96 4.96 -19.65 -6.02
C GLN A 96 4.83 -20.09 -4.54
N GLN A 97 5.58 -19.44 -3.65
CA GLN A 97 5.52 -19.71 -2.21
C GLN A 97 4.17 -19.30 -1.61
N TYR A 98 3.55 -18.22 -2.11
CA TYR A 98 2.19 -17.84 -1.74
C TYR A 98 1.20 -18.94 -2.08
N ILE A 99 1.24 -19.48 -3.31
CA ILE A 99 0.34 -20.57 -3.74
C ILE A 99 0.52 -21.80 -2.85
N GLU A 100 1.76 -22.21 -2.57
CA GLU A 100 2.06 -23.33 -1.67
C GLU A 100 1.53 -23.12 -0.25
N LEU A 101 1.55 -21.87 0.22
CA LEU A 101 1.11 -21.50 1.56
C LEU A 101 -0.41 -21.57 1.71
N ILE A 102 -1.18 -21.10 0.70
CA ILE A 102 -2.64 -21.03 0.77
C ILE A 102 -3.36 -22.29 0.26
N SER A 103 -2.65 -23.21 -0.38
CA SER A 103 -3.24 -24.47 -0.91
C SER A 103 -3.21 -25.63 0.08
N LYS A 104 -2.85 -25.37 1.34
CA LYS A 104 -2.87 -26.35 2.45
C LYS A 104 -4.15 -26.21 3.25
#